data_AF-A0A962NLJ5-F1
#
_entry.id   AF-A0A962NLJ5-F1
#
_cell.length_a   1.000
_cell.length_b   1.000
_cell.length_c   1.000
_cell.angle_alpha   90.00
_cell.angle_beta   90.00
_cell.angle_gamma   90.00
#
_symmetry.space_group_name_H-M   'P 1'
#
loop_
_entity.id
_entity.type
_entity.pdbx_description
1 polymer ?
#
loop_
_entity_poly.entity_id
_entity_poly.type
_entity_poly.pdbx_seq_one_letter_code
_entity_poly.pdbx_strand_id
1 'polypeptide(L)'
;MKNAYEQLTAHFQQIGDLQHVGSIVSWDEAAMMPAGGGQARGAAMATLSTVIHQLTTDERIGDWLDHCSNLDLDDWQKANLREIRRTYENNTCLPEDLVRAQSLSASASEQTWREARANNDWHTMQPLLTEVVRLAREEAQVRSEASGLGLYDSLLDTYEPDMRSARIDKLFSGLKTFLPEFVGEVIERQSGVKLLPLGDHFPIDQQRELGISAMQALGFDFSHGRLDVSHHPFCGGVQEDVRITTRYSTDNFVESLMSVIHETGHAMYEQGRPTGWSGQPVSEARSSGVHESQSLLMEMQAARSQEFLSHLAPLARRAFGIADDDPAWSGTNLFHHCTRVERGLIRVDADETTYPLHVILRYEIEKALIEGSAEVNDLPDMWNEKMMAYL
;
A
#
# COMPACT_ATOMS: atom_id res chain seq x y z
N MET A 1 -12.91 -13.74 -37.89
CA MET A 1 -12.03 -14.40 -36.91
C MET A 1 -11.41 -13.29 -36.07
N LYS A 2 -11.33 -13.47 -34.74
CA LYS A 2 -10.64 -12.51 -33.90
C LYS A 2 -9.15 -12.49 -34.26
N ASN A 3 -8.54 -11.32 -34.44
CA ASN A 3 -7.09 -11.20 -34.57
C ASN A 3 -6.38 -11.51 -33.24
N ALA A 4 -5.05 -11.59 -33.22
CA ALA A 4 -4.30 -11.96 -32.02
C ALA A 4 -4.52 -11.00 -30.84
N TYR A 5 -4.63 -9.70 -31.11
CA TYR A 5 -4.89 -8.70 -30.08
C TYR A 5 -6.30 -8.82 -29.48
N GLU A 6 -7.30 -9.09 -30.32
CA GLU A 6 -8.68 -9.37 -29.88
C GLU A 6 -8.81 -10.67 -29.06
N GLN A 7 -7.87 -11.62 -29.25
CA GLN A 7 -7.77 -12.83 -28.43
C GLN A 7 -7.14 -12.52 -27.07
N LEU A 8 -6.02 -11.77 -27.05
CA LEU A 8 -5.38 -11.32 -25.81
C LEU A 8 -6.33 -10.50 -24.93
N THR A 9 -6.96 -9.48 -25.49
CA THR A 9 -7.88 -8.61 -24.75
C THR A 9 -9.07 -9.39 -24.17
N ALA A 10 -9.64 -10.34 -24.93
CA ALA A 10 -10.73 -11.18 -24.44
C ALA A 10 -10.27 -12.15 -23.33
N HIS A 11 -9.04 -12.65 -23.41
CA HIS A 11 -8.45 -13.51 -22.38
C HIS A 11 -8.15 -12.74 -21.09
N PHE A 12 -7.56 -11.55 -21.20
CA PHE A 12 -7.32 -10.67 -20.06
C PHE A 12 -8.60 -10.12 -19.45
N GLN A 13 -9.66 -9.92 -20.24
CA GLN A 13 -10.98 -9.59 -19.69
C GLN A 13 -11.47 -10.69 -18.73
N GLN A 14 -11.34 -11.96 -19.12
CA GLN A 14 -11.71 -13.08 -18.24
C GLN A 14 -10.87 -13.11 -16.96
N ILE A 15 -9.58 -12.78 -17.05
CA ILE A 15 -8.70 -12.65 -15.88
C ILE A 15 -9.18 -11.51 -14.97
N GLY A 16 -9.46 -10.33 -15.55
CA GLY A 16 -9.98 -9.16 -14.82
C GLY A 16 -11.29 -9.43 -14.11
N ASP A 17 -12.23 -10.14 -14.77
CA ASP A 17 -13.51 -10.53 -14.17
C ASP A 17 -13.32 -11.46 -12.94
N LEU A 18 -12.36 -12.38 -13.00
CA LEU A 18 -12.03 -13.27 -11.88
C LEU A 18 -11.29 -12.53 -10.76
N GLN A 19 -10.39 -11.61 -11.11
CA GLN A 19 -9.70 -10.74 -10.16
C GLN A 19 -10.70 -9.86 -9.41
N HIS A 20 -11.71 -9.32 -10.09
CA HIS A 20 -12.81 -8.59 -9.46
C HIS A 20 -13.50 -9.44 -8.39
N VAL A 21 -13.88 -10.69 -8.70
CA VAL A 21 -14.45 -11.60 -7.70
C VAL A 21 -13.51 -11.77 -6.51
N GLY A 22 -12.22 -11.96 -6.77
CA GLY A 22 -11.20 -12.05 -5.73
C GLY A 22 -11.14 -10.82 -4.83
N SER A 23 -11.14 -9.61 -5.42
CA SER A 23 -11.13 -8.35 -4.68
C SER A 23 -12.33 -8.19 -3.76
N ILE A 24 -13.55 -8.52 -4.22
CA ILE A 24 -14.76 -8.43 -3.38
C ILE A 24 -14.75 -9.47 -2.26
N VAL A 25 -14.28 -10.68 -2.55
CA VAL A 25 -14.18 -11.76 -1.54
C VAL A 25 -13.13 -11.43 -0.48
N SER A 26 -12.02 -10.79 -0.87
CA SER A 26 -10.99 -10.30 0.05
C SER A 26 -11.52 -9.16 0.93
N TRP A 27 -12.25 -8.20 0.35
CA TRP A 27 -12.93 -7.17 1.15
C TRP A 27 -13.92 -7.76 2.15
N ASP A 28 -14.73 -8.74 1.73
CA ASP A 28 -15.71 -9.40 2.61
C ASP A 28 -15.01 -10.11 3.77
N GLU A 29 -13.87 -10.75 3.50
CA GLU A 29 -13.05 -11.41 4.53
C GLU A 29 -12.63 -10.42 5.63
N ALA A 30 -12.21 -9.22 5.23
CA ALA A 30 -11.72 -8.21 6.15
C ALA A 30 -12.83 -7.44 6.90
N ALA A 31 -14.02 -7.32 6.31
CA ALA A 31 -15.08 -6.43 6.81
C ALA A 31 -16.35 -7.14 7.32
N MET A 32 -16.77 -8.23 6.69
CA MET A 32 -18.12 -8.81 6.88
C MET A 32 -18.11 -10.28 7.32
N MET A 33 -17.03 -11.03 7.02
CA MET A 33 -16.98 -12.47 7.21
C MET A 33 -17.03 -12.84 8.70
N PRO A 34 -17.89 -13.80 9.11
CA PRO A 34 -17.88 -14.31 10.48
C PRO A 34 -16.61 -15.09 10.78
N ALA A 35 -16.15 -15.05 12.04
CA ALA A 35 -14.88 -15.67 12.47
C ALA A 35 -14.72 -17.17 12.12
N GLY A 36 -15.83 -17.93 12.04
CA GLY A 36 -15.80 -19.34 11.66
C GLY A 36 -15.62 -19.62 10.15
N GLY A 37 -15.65 -18.59 9.30
CA GLY A 37 -15.60 -18.74 7.84
C GLY A 37 -14.20 -18.91 7.23
N GLY A 38 -13.14 -18.65 8.01
CA GLY A 38 -11.77 -18.51 7.49
C GLY A 38 -11.26 -19.72 6.69
N GLN A 39 -11.52 -20.96 7.15
CA GLN A 39 -11.05 -22.15 6.43
C GLN A 39 -11.69 -22.30 5.04
N ALA A 40 -13.01 -22.08 4.95
CA ALA A 40 -13.73 -22.16 3.69
C ALA A 40 -13.33 -21.02 2.75
N ARG A 41 -13.17 -19.80 3.30
CA ARG A 41 -12.70 -18.61 2.57
C ARG A 41 -11.31 -18.82 1.98
N GLY A 42 -10.36 -19.26 2.80
CA GLY A 42 -8.98 -19.52 2.37
C GLY A 42 -8.92 -20.57 1.26
N ALA A 43 -9.68 -21.67 1.37
CA ALA A 43 -9.72 -22.69 0.33
C ALA A 43 -10.30 -22.18 -1.02
N ALA A 44 -11.36 -21.36 -0.96
CA ALA A 44 -11.96 -20.76 -2.14
C ALA A 44 -11.02 -19.74 -2.81
N MET A 45 -10.40 -18.86 -2.03
CA MET A 45 -9.42 -17.88 -2.53
C MET A 45 -8.20 -18.57 -3.13
N ALA A 46 -7.68 -19.63 -2.50
CA ALA A 46 -6.58 -20.41 -3.06
C ALA A 46 -6.94 -21.02 -4.44
N THR A 47 -8.15 -21.59 -4.55
CA THR A 47 -8.64 -22.14 -5.83
C THR A 47 -8.74 -21.06 -6.90
N LEU A 48 -9.31 -19.91 -6.57
CA LEU A 48 -9.43 -18.76 -7.48
C LEU A 48 -8.07 -18.26 -7.95
N SER A 49 -7.12 -18.08 -7.02
CA SER A 49 -5.76 -17.66 -7.33
C SER A 49 -5.04 -18.66 -8.26
N THR A 50 -5.23 -19.97 -8.06
CA THR A 50 -4.69 -21.00 -8.98
C THR A 50 -5.27 -20.84 -10.39
N VAL A 51 -6.59 -20.65 -10.52
CA VAL A 51 -7.22 -20.46 -11.84
C VAL A 51 -6.72 -19.19 -12.53
N ILE A 52 -6.64 -18.07 -11.80
CA ILE A 52 -6.11 -16.80 -12.32
C ILE A 52 -4.65 -16.98 -12.76
N HIS A 53 -3.83 -17.65 -11.96
CA HIS A 53 -2.43 -17.89 -12.30
C HIS A 53 -2.29 -18.73 -13.57
N GLN A 54 -3.02 -19.85 -13.69
CA GLN A 54 -3.05 -20.70 -14.89
C GLN A 54 -3.46 -19.91 -16.14
N LEU A 55 -4.44 -19.02 -16.04
CA LEU A 55 -4.84 -18.17 -17.16
C LEU A 55 -3.75 -17.14 -17.48
N THR A 56 -3.11 -16.56 -16.48
CA THR A 56 -2.07 -15.53 -16.66
C THR A 56 -0.78 -16.09 -17.24
N THR A 57 -0.50 -17.39 -17.06
CA THR A 57 0.69 -18.09 -17.58
C THR A 57 0.40 -19.01 -18.77
N ASP A 58 -0.79 -18.92 -19.37
CA ASP A 58 -1.18 -19.75 -20.52
C ASP A 58 -0.24 -19.53 -21.71
N GLU A 59 0.37 -20.61 -22.22
CA GLU A 59 1.35 -20.57 -23.30
C GLU A 59 0.82 -19.87 -24.58
N ARG A 60 -0.51 -19.91 -24.79
CA ARG A 60 -1.16 -19.23 -25.94
C ARG A 60 -0.97 -17.72 -25.89
N ILE A 61 -0.76 -17.12 -24.73
CA ILE A 61 -0.47 -15.70 -24.58
C ILE A 61 0.83 -15.35 -25.32
N GLY A 62 1.88 -16.17 -25.17
CA GLY A 62 3.15 -15.99 -25.88
C GLY A 62 2.95 -15.99 -27.40
N ASP A 63 2.21 -16.98 -27.91
CA ASP A 63 1.89 -17.06 -29.34
C ASP A 63 1.13 -15.81 -29.82
N TRP A 64 0.12 -15.36 -29.08
CA TRP A 64 -0.65 -14.17 -29.47
C TRP A 64 0.18 -12.89 -29.40
N LEU A 65 1.05 -12.76 -28.40
CA LEU A 65 1.98 -11.63 -28.26
C LEU A 65 2.90 -11.51 -29.48
N ASP A 66 3.43 -12.63 -29.97
CA ASP A 66 4.31 -12.65 -31.14
C ASP A 66 3.55 -12.28 -32.42
N HIS A 67 2.31 -12.76 -32.57
CA HIS A 67 1.47 -12.46 -33.73
C HIS A 67 0.94 -11.01 -33.75
N CYS A 68 0.96 -10.29 -32.61
CA CYS A 68 0.58 -8.88 -32.56
C CYS A 68 1.59 -7.94 -33.23
N SER A 69 2.84 -8.37 -33.43
CA SER A 69 3.91 -7.56 -34.04
C SER A 69 3.59 -7.03 -35.45
N ASN A 70 2.68 -7.70 -36.16
CA ASN A 70 2.28 -7.35 -37.53
C ASN A 70 0.96 -6.57 -37.62
N LEU A 71 0.35 -6.21 -36.48
CA LEU A 71 -0.93 -5.50 -36.44
C LEU A 71 -0.71 -3.98 -36.38
N ASP A 72 -1.59 -3.24 -37.06
CA ASP A 72 -1.68 -1.79 -36.94
C ASP A 72 -2.54 -1.46 -35.70
N LEU A 73 -1.87 -1.30 -34.56
CA LEU A 73 -2.49 -1.00 -33.28
C LEU A 73 -2.42 0.50 -32.97
N ASP A 74 -3.47 1.04 -32.35
CA ASP A 74 -3.42 2.40 -31.81
C ASP A 74 -2.50 2.51 -30.57
N ASP A 75 -2.28 3.73 -30.09
CA ASP A 75 -1.33 3.99 -29.00
C ASP A 75 -1.74 3.32 -27.67
N TRP A 76 -3.04 3.27 -27.37
CA TRP A 76 -3.52 2.60 -26.17
C TRP A 76 -3.45 1.08 -26.29
N GLN A 77 -3.73 0.55 -27.47
CA GLN A 77 -3.59 -0.87 -27.76
C GLN A 77 -2.13 -1.33 -27.64
N LYS A 78 -1.19 -0.53 -28.15
CA LYS A 78 0.26 -0.75 -27.98
C LYS A 78 0.67 -0.70 -26.51
N ALA A 79 0.14 0.25 -25.74
CA ALA A 79 0.40 0.35 -24.31
C ALA A 79 -0.13 -0.88 -23.56
N ASN A 80 -1.35 -1.33 -23.87
CA ASN A 80 -1.93 -2.54 -23.29
C ASN A 80 -1.13 -3.79 -23.64
N LEU A 81 -0.68 -3.91 -24.89
CA LEU A 81 0.17 -5.02 -25.31
C LEU A 81 1.47 -5.09 -24.51
N ARG A 82 2.08 -3.93 -24.21
CA ARG A 82 3.28 -3.85 -23.36
C ARG A 82 3.00 -4.29 -21.92
N GLU A 83 1.88 -3.85 -21.32
CA GLU A 83 1.53 -4.25 -19.95
C GLU A 83 1.11 -5.72 -19.85
N ILE A 84 0.43 -6.26 -20.87
CA ILE A 84 0.14 -7.69 -20.99
C ILE A 84 1.44 -8.49 -21.04
N ARG A 85 2.38 -8.08 -21.91
CA ARG A 85 3.70 -8.72 -22.02
C ARG A 85 4.44 -8.71 -20.68
N ARG A 86 4.52 -7.55 -20.02
CA ARG A 86 5.13 -7.40 -18.70
C ARG A 86 4.49 -8.34 -17.68
N THR A 87 3.16 -8.40 -17.65
CA THR A 87 2.42 -9.29 -16.74
C THR A 87 2.74 -10.75 -17.02
N TYR A 88 2.70 -11.17 -18.28
CA TYR A 88 3.02 -12.54 -18.69
C TYR A 88 4.45 -12.92 -18.30
N GLU A 89 5.44 -12.14 -18.74
CA GLU A 89 6.87 -12.39 -18.48
C GLU A 89 7.18 -12.45 -16.98
N ASN A 90 6.59 -11.57 -16.16
CA ASN A 90 6.78 -11.56 -14.72
C ASN A 90 6.15 -12.76 -13.99
N ASN A 91 5.08 -13.34 -14.54
CA ASN A 91 4.39 -14.49 -13.96
C ASN A 91 4.98 -15.82 -14.45
N THR A 92 5.55 -15.87 -15.65
CA THR A 92 6.14 -17.09 -16.22
C THR A 92 7.62 -17.29 -15.89
N CYS A 93 8.33 -16.24 -15.46
CA CYS A 93 9.77 -16.36 -15.20
C CYS A 93 10.10 -17.21 -13.97
N LEU A 94 9.19 -17.31 -13.00
CA LEU A 94 9.43 -18.05 -11.76
C LEU A 94 9.03 -19.53 -11.89
N PRO A 95 9.89 -20.48 -11.45
CA PRO A 95 9.51 -21.88 -11.35
C PRO A 95 8.37 -22.10 -10.34
N GLU A 96 7.42 -22.97 -10.69
CA GLU A 96 6.28 -23.30 -9.81
C GLU A 96 6.70 -23.80 -8.42
N ASP A 97 7.77 -24.62 -8.36
CA ASP A 97 8.29 -25.16 -7.11
C ASP A 97 8.82 -24.05 -6.18
N LEU A 98 9.42 -22.98 -6.74
CA LEU A 98 9.90 -21.82 -6.00
C LEU A 98 8.72 -21.00 -5.45
N VAL A 99 7.73 -20.70 -6.29
CA VAL A 99 6.51 -19.97 -5.88
C VAL A 99 5.79 -20.70 -4.73
N ARG A 100 5.70 -22.04 -4.83
CA ARG A 100 5.13 -22.88 -3.76
C ARG A 100 5.95 -22.81 -2.48
N ALA A 101 7.28 -22.90 -2.58
CA ALA A 101 8.17 -22.83 -1.40
C ALA A 101 8.07 -21.47 -0.70
N GLN A 102 8.03 -20.38 -1.47
CA GLN A 102 7.83 -19.02 -0.96
C GLN A 102 6.50 -18.88 -0.22
N SER A 103 5.41 -19.36 -0.80
CA SER A 103 4.08 -19.29 -0.20
C SER A 103 4.01 -20.02 1.14
N LEU A 104 4.59 -21.22 1.22
CA LEU A 104 4.64 -22.01 2.46
C LEU A 104 5.53 -21.35 3.52
N SER A 105 6.71 -20.86 3.13
CA SER A 105 7.66 -20.20 4.02
C SER A 105 7.11 -18.89 4.58
N ALA A 106 6.52 -18.05 3.73
CA ALA A 106 5.90 -16.79 4.14
C ALA A 106 4.73 -17.02 5.10
N SER A 107 3.83 -17.98 4.81
CA SER A 107 2.71 -18.29 5.70
C SER A 107 3.17 -18.82 7.06
N ALA A 108 4.18 -19.69 7.10
CA ALA A 108 4.72 -20.20 8.37
C ALA A 108 5.39 -19.07 9.17
N SER A 109 6.21 -18.25 8.51
CA SER A 109 6.89 -17.11 9.11
C SER A 109 5.91 -16.08 9.68
N GLU A 110 4.87 -15.71 8.92
CA GLU A 110 3.86 -14.73 9.35
C GLU A 110 3.05 -15.23 10.55
N GLN A 111 2.62 -16.50 10.55
CA GLN A 111 1.87 -17.08 11.66
C GLN A 111 2.70 -17.07 12.95
N THR A 112 3.97 -17.48 12.88
CA THR A 112 4.87 -17.44 14.03
C THR A 112 5.17 -16.00 14.46
N TRP A 113 5.32 -15.06 13.52
CA TRP A 113 5.60 -13.65 13.81
C TRP A 113 4.53 -12.99 14.68
N ARG A 114 3.25 -13.33 14.49
CA ARG A 114 2.14 -12.75 15.27
C ARG A 114 2.30 -13.01 16.77
N GLU A 115 2.78 -14.19 17.15
CA GLU A 115 3.03 -14.55 18.55
C GLU A 115 4.42 -14.10 19.01
N ALA A 116 5.45 -14.34 18.19
CA ALA A 116 6.83 -14.03 18.54
C ALA A 116 7.07 -12.52 18.73
N ARG A 117 6.41 -11.67 17.94
CA ARG A 117 6.47 -10.20 18.11
C ARG A 117 5.97 -9.77 19.49
N ALA A 118 4.84 -10.31 19.94
CA ALA A 118 4.28 -9.96 21.24
C ALA A 118 5.17 -10.42 22.41
N ASN A 119 5.90 -11.52 22.20
CA ASN A 119 6.79 -12.13 23.19
C ASN A 119 8.25 -11.66 23.09
N ASN A 120 8.57 -10.75 22.16
CA ASN A 120 9.95 -10.34 21.86
C ASN A 120 10.90 -11.53 21.58
N ASP A 121 10.40 -12.55 20.88
CA ASP A 121 11.11 -13.82 20.63
C ASP A 121 11.78 -13.84 19.25
N TRP A 122 12.91 -13.15 19.15
CA TRP A 122 13.73 -13.16 17.94
C TRP A 122 14.30 -14.54 17.61
N HIS A 123 14.64 -15.35 18.63
CA HIS A 123 15.29 -16.64 18.44
C HIS A 123 14.41 -17.61 17.64
N THR A 124 13.10 -17.61 17.93
CA THR A 124 12.13 -18.40 17.17
C THR A 124 11.92 -17.87 15.74
N MET A 125 11.96 -16.55 15.55
CA MET A 125 11.75 -15.93 14.23
C MET A 125 12.93 -16.08 13.28
N GLN A 126 14.14 -15.97 13.80
CA GLN A 126 15.37 -15.94 13.02
C GLN A 126 15.47 -17.07 11.96
N PRO A 127 15.31 -18.37 12.29
CA PRO A 127 15.41 -19.43 11.28
C PRO A 127 14.32 -19.36 10.20
N LEU A 128 13.12 -18.91 10.54
CA LEU A 128 12.01 -18.75 9.58
C LEU A 128 12.30 -17.60 8.62
N LEU A 129 12.77 -16.46 9.14
CA LEU A 129 13.14 -15.31 8.32
C LEU A 129 14.36 -15.61 7.43
N THR A 130 15.33 -16.39 7.92
CA THR A 130 16.45 -16.88 7.11
C THR A 130 15.98 -17.64 5.88
N GLU A 131 14.99 -18.53 6.03
CA GLU A 131 14.45 -19.26 4.88
C GLU A 131 13.67 -18.34 3.92
N VAL A 132 12.91 -17.36 4.44
CA VAL A 132 12.24 -16.35 3.61
C VAL A 132 13.25 -15.54 2.79
N VAL A 133 14.33 -15.05 3.42
CA VAL A 133 15.38 -14.29 2.73
C VAL A 133 16.14 -15.16 1.72
N ARG A 134 16.41 -16.43 2.05
CA ARG A 134 17.03 -17.38 1.10
C ARG A 134 16.18 -17.54 -0.17
N LEU A 135 14.87 -17.75 -0.01
CA LEU A 135 13.93 -17.87 -1.13
C LEU A 135 13.75 -16.55 -1.89
N ALA A 136 13.78 -15.40 -1.21
CA ALA A 136 13.74 -14.09 -1.86
C ALA A 136 15.00 -13.82 -2.70
N ARG A 137 16.19 -14.25 -2.25
CA ARG A 137 17.42 -14.22 -3.06
C ARG A 137 17.33 -15.13 -4.29
N GLU A 138 16.71 -16.30 -4.14
CA GLU A 138 16.48 -17.24 -5.25
C GLU A 138 15.54 -16.62 -6.31
N GLU A 139 14.45 -15.99 -5.89
CA GLU A 139 13.58 -15.22 -6.78
C GLU A 139 14.33 -14.06 -7.47
N ALA A 140 15.10 -13.29 -6.71
CA ALA A 140 15.88 -12.18 -7.25
C ALA A 140 16.86 -12.67 -8.33
N GLN A 141 17.48 -13.83 -8.14
CA GLN A 141 18.38 -14.41 -9.14
C GLN A 141 17.63 -14.77 -10.43
N VAL A 142 16.49 -15.46 -10.33
CA VAL A 142 15.67 -15.84 -11.49
C VAL A 142 15.18 -14.60 -12.25
N ARG A 143 14.68 -13.59 -11.54
CA ARG A 143 14.20 -12.34 -12.15
C ARG A 143 15.34 -11.53 -12.75
N SER A 144 16.50 -11.48 -12.09
CA SER A 144 17.72 -10.85 -12.60
C SER A 144 18.16 -11.48 -13.92
N GLU A 145 18.16 -12.82 -14.01
CA GLU A 145 18.50 -13.54 -15.25
C GLU A 145 17.50 -13.24 -16.39
N ALA A 146 16.21 -13.16 -16.06
CA ALA A 146 15.17 -12.86 -17.06
C ALA A 146 15.19 -11.40 -17.55
N SER A 147 15.46 -10.44 -16.65
CA SER A 147 15.35 -9.00 -16.93
C SER A 147 16.68 -8.32 -17.28
N GLY A 148 17.82 -8.92 -16.89
CA GLY A 148 19.14 -8.30 -16.96
C GLY A 148 19.40 -7.23 -15.89
N LEU A 149 18.52 -7.09 -14.88
CA LEU A 149 18.67 -6.14 -13.78
C LEU A 149 19.54 -6.71 -12.65
N GLY A 150 20.00 -5.85 -11.73
CA GLY A 150 20.61 -6.32 -10.48
C GLY A 150 19.60 -7.04 -9.58
N LEU A 151 20.08 -7.83 -8.61
CA LEU A 151 19.23 -8.65 -7.74
C LEU A 151 18.10 -7.83 -7.08
N TYR A 152 18.44 -6.78 -6.34
CA TYR A 152 17.44 -5.95 -5.66
C TYR A 152 16.54 -5.20 -6.66
N ASP A 153 17.12 -4.65 -7.73
CA ASP A 153 16.37 -3.94 -8.76
C ASP A 153 15.34 -4.84 -9.47
N SER A 154 15.62 -6.13 -9.62
CA SER A 154 14.71 -7.09 -10.23
C SER A 154 13.47 -7.39 -9.36
N LEU A 155 13.60 -7.30 -8.04
CA LEU A 155 12.48 -7.38 -7.10
C LEU A 155 11.71 -6.05 -7.06
N LEU A 156 12.44 -4.93 -6.98
CA LEU A 156 11.87 -3.58 -6.94
C LEU A 156 10.97 -3.30 -8.15
N ASP A 157 11.37 -3.73 -9.35
CA ASP A 157 10.64 -3.49 -10.61
C ASP A 157 9.24 -4.12 -10.62
N THR A 158 8.98 -5.13 -9.77
CA THR A 158 7.64 -5.73 -9.63
C THR A 158 6.64 -4.80 -8.95
N TYR A 159 7.12 -3.87 -8.11
CA TYR A 159 6.31 -2.90 -7.37
C TYR A 159 6.35 -1.50 -8.00
N GLU A 160 7.53 -1.10 -8.47
CA GLU A 160 7.80 0.21 -9.05
C GLU A 160 8.52 0.04 -10.40
N PRO A 161 7.78 -0.27 -11.49
CA PRO A 161 8.36 -0.48 -12.81
C PRO A 161 9.25 0.68 -13.23
N ASP A 162 10.39 0.36 -13.85
CA ASP A 162 11.43 1.30 -14.29
C ASP A 162 12.19 2.04 -13.18
N MET A 163 11.90 1.78 -11.89
CA MET A 163 12.67 2.34 -10.78
C MET A 163 13.94 1.53 -10.52
N ARG A 164 15.03 2.22 -10.17
CA ARG A 164 16.31 1.59 -9.85
C ARG A 164 16.84 2.09 -8.51
N SER A 165 17.42 1.19 -7.74
CA SER A 165 18.05 1.47 -6.45
C SER A 165 19.04 2.63 -6.52
N ALA A 166 19.80 2.78 -7.61
CA ALA A 166 20.72 3.91 -7.79
C ALA A 166 20.02 5.29 -7.72
N ARG A 167 18.76 5.39 -8.19
CA ARG A 167 17.97 6.63 -8.08
C ARG A 167 17.43 6.81 -6.67
N ILE A 168 16.98 5.74 -6.03
CA ILE A 168 16.51 5.73 -4.64
C ILE A 168 17.65 6.11 -3.70
N ASP A 169 18.83 5.52 -3.84
CA ASP A 169 20.05 5.80 -3.07
C ASP A 169 20.36 7.30 -3.08
N LYS A 170 20.29 7.94 -4.25
CA LYS A 170 20.54 9.38 -4.38
C LYS A 170 19.49 10.22 -3.64
N LEU A 171 18.21 9.86 -3.76
CA LEU A 171 17.12 10.56 -3.09
C LEU A 171 17.22 10.40 -1.56
N PHE A 172 17.35 9.16 -1.09
CA PHE A 172 17.45 8.82 0.32
C PHE A 172 18.72 9.36 0.95
N SER A 173 19.83 9.42 0.23
CA SER A 173 21.05 10.08 0.71
C SER A 173 20.81 11.56 1.03
N GLY A 174 19.99 12.28 0.25
CA GLY A 174 19.64 13.67 0.56
C GLY A 174 18.78 13.76 1.83
N LEU A 175 17.74 12.93 1.91
CA LEU A 175 16.80 12.92 3.03
C LEU A 175 17.47 12.52 4.36
N LYS A 176 18.29 11.45 4.37
CA LYS A 176 18.97 10.98 5.59
C LYS A 176 20.01 11.97 6.14
N THR A 177 20.57 12.83 5.29
CA THR A 177 21.50 13.88 5.73
C THR A 177 20.75 15.09 6.28
N PHE A 178 19.57 15.41 5.75
CA PHE A 178 18.81 16.59 6.14
C PHE A 178 17.86 16.36 7.32
N LEU A 179 17.08 15.27 7.29
CA LEU A 179 15.95 15.08 8.20
C LEU A 179 16.32 14.97 9.68
N PRO A 180 17.38 14.27 10.13
CA PRO A 180 17.64 14.09 11.56
C PRO A 180 17.82 15.42 12.33
N GLU A 181 18.56 16.36 11.75
CA GLU A 181 18.75 17.71 12.31
C GLU A 181 17.45 18.52 12.21
N PHE A 182 16.83 18.54 11.03
CA PHE A 182 15.57 19.26 10.81
C PHE A 182 14.44 18.83 11.76
N VAL A 183 14.29 17.53 12.02
CA VAL A 183 13.32 16.99 13.00
C VAL A 183 13.62 17.55 14.40
N GLY A 184 14.89 17.67 14.78
CA GLY A 184 15.30 18.32 16.03
C GLY A 184 14.84 19.77 16.11
N GLU A 185 15.09 20.56 15.06
CA GLU A 185 14.68 21.96 14.97
C GLU A 185 13.16 22.12 15.04
N VAL A 186 12.41 21.25 14.37
CA VAL A 186 10.94 21.29 14.37
C VAL A 186 10.38 20.98 15.76
N ILE A 187 10.90 19.94 16.43
CA ILE A 187 10.48 19.60 17.80
C ILE A 187 10.76 20.75 18.77
N GLU A 188 11.96 21.34 18.70
CA GLU A 188 12.31 22.51 19.52
C GLU A 188 11.36 23.67 19.27
N ARG A 189 11.07 23.98 18.00
CA ARG A 189 10.14 25.05 17.62
C ARG A 189 8.71 24.77 18.10
N GLN A 190 8.25 23.53 18.02
CA GLN A 190 6.90 23.14 18.46
C GLN A 190 6.76 23.03 19.98
N SER A 191 7.86 22.97 20.74
CA SER A 191 7.84 22.85 22.21
C SER A 191 7.06 23.97 22.93
N GLY A 192 7.06 25.17 22.35
CA GLY A 192 6.32 26.32 22.87
C GLY A 192 4.84 26.38 22.46
N VAL A 193 4.40 25.50 21.54
CA VAL A 193 3.02 25.47 21.03
C VAL A 193 2.16 24.61 21.95
N LYS A 194 1.25 25.25 22.69
CA LYS A 194 0.29 24.57 23.55
C LYS A 194 -0.87 24.02 22.71
N LEU A 195 -1.05 22.70 22.73
CA LEU A 195 -2.22 22.03 22.17
C LEU A 195 -3.40 22.15 23.15
N LEU A 196 -4.54 22.62 22.66
CA LEU A 196 -5.79 22.57 23.43
C LEU A 196 -6.41 21.18 23.24
N PRO A 197 -6.81 20.48 24.32
CA PRO A 197 -7.39 19.15 24.23
C PRO A 197 -8.75 19.20 23.51
N LEU A 198 -8.98 18.26 22.60
CA LEU A 198 -10.22 18.16 21.81
C LEU A 198 -11.34 17.41 22.57
N GLY A 199 -10.98 16.68 23.63
CA GLY A 199 -11.86 15.77 24.36
C GLY A 199 -11.16 14.44 24.63
N ASP A 200 -11.82 13.55 25.34
CA ASP A 200 -11.34 12.21 25.70
C ASP A 200 -12.28 11.08 25.23
N HIS A 201 -13.39 11.43 24.57
CA HIS A 201 -14.34 10.47 24.03
C HIS A 201 -15.01 10.95 22.74
N PHE A 202 -14.89 10.16 21.68
CA PHE A 202 -15.44 10.42 20.35
C PHE A 202 -16.30 9.24 19.90
N PRO A 203 -17.65 9.35 19.90
CA PRO A 203 -18.54 8.29 19.45
C PRO A 203 -18.28 7.87 18.00
N ILE A 204 -18.24 6.56 17.73
CA ILE A 204 -17.91 6.00 16.41
C ILE A 204 -18.86 6.51 15.30
N ASP A 205 -20.16 6.58 15.59
CA ASP A 205 -21.14 7.02 14.58
C ASP A 205 -20.90 8.48 14.14
N GLN A 206 -20.49 9.36 15.07
CA GLN A 206 -20.15 10.76 14.76
C GLN A 206 -18.84 10.86 13.97
N GLN A 207 -17.85 10.02 14.29
CA GLN A 207 -16.61 9.92 13.49
C GLN A 207 -16.91 9.46 12.07
N ARG A 208 -17.81 8.48 11.91
CA ARG A 208 -18.24 7.98 10.60
C ARG A 208 -18.92 9.07 9.77
N GLU A 209 -19.81 9.86 10.37
CA GLU A 209 -20.46 11.00 9.69
C GLU A 209 -19.45 12.06 9.24
N LEU A 210 -18.46 12.37 10.08
CA LEU A 210 -17.37 13.29 9.73
C LEU A 210 -16.52 12.73 8.59
N GLY A 211 -16.15 11.45 8.65
CA GLY A 211 -15.41 10.76 7.59
C GLY A 211 -16.14 10.80 6.24
N ILE A 212 -17.43 10.47 6.23
CA ILE A 212 -18.28 10.56 5.01
C ILE A 212 -18.30 11.99 4.47
N SER A 213 -18.42 13.00 5.34
CA SER A 213 -18.40 14.41 4.94
C SER A 213 -17.07 14.81 4.30
N ALA A 214 -15.95 14.32 4.84
CA ALA A 214 -14.62 14.54 4.27
C ALA A 214 -14.46 13.86 2.90
N MET A 215 -14.93 12.61 2.76
CA MET A 215 -14.93 11.89 1.48
C MET A 215 -15.71 12.65 0.40
N GLN A 216 -16.89 13.16 0.74
CA GLN A 216 -17.72 13.96 -0.17
C GLN A 216 -17.02 15.27 -0.58
N ALA A 217 -16.35 15.94 0.36
CA ALA A 217 -15.60 17.15 0.07
C ALA A 217 -14.41 16.90 -0.87
N LEU A 218 -13.80 15.72 -0.80
CA LEU A 218 -12.70 15.29 -1.68
C LEU A 218 -13.19 14.76 -3.05
N GLY A 219 -14.49 14.56 -3.21
CA GLY A 219 -15.11 14.15 -4.49
C GLY A 219 -15.30 12.65 -4.66
N PHE A 220 -15.22 11.85 -3.59
CA PHE A 220 -15.49 10.41 -3.64
C PHE A 220 -16.91 10.11 -4.15
N ASP A 221 -17.03 9.24 -5.15
CA ASP A 221 -18.32 8.83 -5.69
C ASP A 221 -18.89 7.61 -4.94
N PHE A 222 -19.86 7.87 -4.06
CA PHE A 222 -20.58 6.83 -3.31
C PHE A 222 -21.54 5.97 -4.16
N SER A 223 -21.77 6.32 -5.42
CA SER A 223 -22.48 5.42 -6.34
C SER A 223 -21.60 4.30 -6.89
N HIS A 224 -20.27 4.49 -6.82
CA HIS A 224 -19.24 3.54 -7.26
C HIS A 224 -18.27 3.18 -6.12
N GLY A 225 -18.75 3.27 -4.87
CA GLY A 225 -17.92 2.90 -3.74
C GLY A 225 -18.58 3.05 -2.37
N ARG A 226 -17.86 2.63 -1.33
CA ARG A 226 -18.37 2.63 0.05
C ARG A 226 -17.26 2.66 1.09
N LEU A 227 -17.64 3.04 2.31
CA LEU A 227 -16.80 3.02 3.52
C LEU A 227 -17.34 2.01 4.55
N ASP A 228 -16.50 1.06 4.93
CA ASP A 228 -16.79 0.03 5.94
C ASP A 228 -15.70 -0.01 7.04
N VAL A 229 -15.76 -0.99 7.94
CA VAL A 229 -14.81 -1.11 9.07
C VAL A 229 -14.03 -2.41 8.95
N SER A 230 -12.72 -2.34 9.19
CA SER A 230 -11.82 -3.51 9.27
C SER A 230 -10.76 -3.30 10.35
N HIS A 231 -9.96 -4.34 10.61
CA HIS A 231 -8.87 -4.24 11.59
C HIS A 231 -7.70 -3.38 11.11
N HIS A 232 -7.41 -3.45 9.80
CA HIS A 232 -6.41 -2.63 9.10
C HIS A 232 -7.14 -1.90 7.97
N PRO A 233 -7.10 -0.55 7.94
CA PRO A 233 -7.61 0.23 6.81
C PRO A 233 -6.96 -0.19 5.49
N PHE A 234 -7.74 -0.20 4.42
CA PHE A 234 -7.26 -0.41 3.06
C PHE A 234 -8.27 0.12 2.03
N CYS A 235 -7.80 0.29 0.80
CA CYS A 235 -8.59 0.54 -0.39
C CYS A 235 -8.54 -0.70 -1.29
N GLY A 236 -9.70 -1.23 -1.66
CA GLY A 236 -9.82 -2.41 -2.51
C GLY A 236 -11.04 -2.37 -3.42
N GLY A 237 -11.41 -3.52 -3.97
CA GLY A 237 -12.46 -3.63 -4.97
C GLY A 237 -11.92 -3.46 -6.40
N VAL A 238 -12.70 -2.84 -7.26
CA VAL A 238 -12.33 -2.51 -8.65
C VAL A 238 -12.78 -1.08 -8.98
N GLN A 239 -12.34 -0.54 -10.11
CA GLN A 239 -12.63 0.84 -10.52
C GLN A 239 -14.12 1.24 -10.38
N GLU A 240 -15.06 0.35 -10.73
CA GLU A 240 -16.50 0.62 -10.68
C GLU A 240 -17.17 0.28 -9.32
N ASP A 241 -16.45 -0.36 -8.39
CA ASP A 241 -16.91 -0.73 -7.04
C ASP A 241 -15.73 -0.64 -6.06
N VAL A 242 -15.31 0.59 -5.76
CA VAL A 242 -14.16 0.87 -4.88
C VAL A 242 -14.61 0.85 -3.43
N ARG A 243 -14.01 -0.04 -2.62
CA ARG A 243 -14.39 -0.24 -1.23
C ARG A 243 -13.22 0.10 -0.34
N ILE A 244 -13.40 1.13 0.49
CA ILE A 244 -12.43 1.52 1.48
C ILE A 244 -12.89 1.10 2.87
N THR A 245 -11.94 0.86 3.75
CA THR A 245 -12.22 0.59 5.15
C THR A 245 -11.44 1.51 6.06
N THR A 246 -11.93 1.67 7.28
CA THR A 246 -11.19 2.38 8.33
C THR A 246 -11.33 1.65 9.66
N ARG A 247 -10.61 2.12 10.67
CA ARG A 247 -10.72 1.69 12.06
C ARG A 247 -10.94 2.91 12.94
N TYR A 248 -11.90 2.81 13.85
CA TYR A 248 -12.22 3.87 14.80
C TYR A 248 -11.59 3.59 16.18
N SER A 249 -11.17 4.65 16.84
CA SER A 249 -10.83 4.69 18.27
C SER A 249 -11.74 5.70 18.94
N THR A 250 -12.23 5.42 20.15
CA THR A 250 -13.01 6.41 20.92
C THR A 250 -12.13 7.50 21.52
N ASP A 251 -10.81 7.33 21.52
CA ASP A 251 -9.90 8.18 22.28
C ASP A 251 -9.34 9.32 21.41
N ASN A 252 -9.29 9.10 20.08
CA ASN A 252 -8.77 10.06 19.11
C ASN A 252 -9.45 9.90 17.75
N PHE A 253 -10.24 10.90 17.33
CA PHE A 253 -10.90 10.86 16.02
C PHE A 253 -9.98 11.25 14.85
N VAL A 254 -8.84 11.91 15.11
CA VAL A 254 -7.95 12.40 14.05
C VAL A 254 -7.33 11.22 13.29
N GLU A 255 -6.99 10.15 13.99
CA GLU A 255 -6.44 8.92 13.40
C GLU A 255 -7.41 8.29 12.38
N SER A 256 -8.67 8.09 12.77
CA SER A 256 -9.67 7.50 11.87
C SER A 256 -10.00 8.42 10.71
N LEU A 257 -10.06 9.73 10.95
CA LEU A 257 -10.32 10.74 9.92
C LEU A 257 -9.19 10.80 8.88
N MET A 258 -7.93 10.85 9.30
CA MET A 258 -6.79 10.86 8.38
C MET A 258 -6.65 9.52 7.66
N SER A 259 -6.94 8.40 8.32
CA SER A 259 -7.05 7.09 7.65
C SER A 259 -8.11 7.10 6.56
N VAL A 260 -9.33 7.61 6.82
CA VAL A 260 -10.37 7.71 5.78
C VAL A 260 -9.90 8.57 4.61
N ILE A 261 -9.27 9.72 4.88
CA ILE A 261 -8.77 10.63 3.84
C ILE A 261 -7.66 9.97 3.01
N HIS A 262 -6.74 9.25 3.66
CA HIS A 262 -5.68 8.48 3.01
C HIS A 262 -6.27 7.47 2.02
N GLU A 263 -7.17 6.60 2.51
CA GLU A 263 -7.83 5.60 1.66
C GLU A 263 -8.71 6.25 0.59
N THR A 264 -9.27 7.43 0.85
CA THR A 264 -9.99 8.21 -0.16
C THR A 264 -9.07 8.65 -1.29
N GLY A 265 -7.82 9.04 -1.02
CA GLY A 265 -6.87 9.39 -2.07
C GLY A 265 -6.52 8.20 -2.96
N HIS A 266 -6.36 7.00 -2.39
CA HIS A 266 -6.27 5.76 -3.17
C HIS A 266 -7.53 5.54 -4.01
N ALA A 267 -8.72 5.66 -3.41
CA ALA A 267 -9.96 5.44 -4.12
C ALA A 267 -10.20 6.45 -5.25
N MET A 268 -9.79 7.70 -5.08
CA MET A 268 -9.88 8.71 -6.13
C MET A 268 -9.01 8.35 -7.33
N TYR A 269 -7.85 7.73 -7.10
CA TYR A 269 -7.04 7.19 -8.20
C TYR A 269 -7.79 6.07 -8.92
N GLU A 270 -8.31 5.10 -8.16
CA GLU A 270 -9.03 3.95 -8.70
C GLU A 270 -10.27 4.35 -9.50
N GLN A 271 -11.12 5.23 -8.95
CA GLN A 271 -12.30 5.76 -9.64
C GLN A 271 -11.91 6.61 -10.87
N GLY A 272 -10.74 7.24 -10.85
CA GLY A 272 -10.21 8.09 -11.91
C GLY A 272 -9.45 7.36 -13.03
N ARG A 273 -9.32 6.03 -12.98
CA ARG A 273 -8.59 5.25 -14.02
C ARG A 273 -9.25 5.39 -15.41
N PRO A 274 -8.53 5.14 -16.52
CA PRO A 274 -9.08 5.31 -17.87
C PRO A 274 -10.32 4.44 -18.13
N THR A 275 -11.42 5.06 -18.57
CA THR A 275 -12.64 4.34 -18.95
C THR A 275 -12.49 3.64 -20.31
N GLY A 276 -13.22 2.54 -20.52
CA GLY A 276 -13.16 1.74 -21.76
C GLY A 276 -12.05 0.69 -21.81
N TRP A 277 -11.24 0.60 -20.75
CA TRP A 277 -10.16 -0.37 -20.60
C TRP A 277 -10.32 -1.30 -19.39
N SER A 278 -11.49 -1.29 -18.75
CA SER A 278 -11.78 -2.13 -17.57
C SER A 278 -11.40 -3.59 -17.81
N GLY A 279 -10.72 -4.22 -16.84
CA GLY A 279 -10.21 -5.58 -16.96
C GLY A 279 -8.99 -5.75 -17.88
N GLN A 280 -8.40 -4.66 -18.39
CA GLN A 280 -7.18 -4.71 -19.19
C GLN A 280 -5.98 -4.21 -18.37
N PRO A 281 -4.78 -4.80 -18.52
CA PRO A 281 -3.59 -4.38 -17.77
C PRO A 281 -3.21 -2.89 -17.91
N VAL A 282 -3.57 -2.25 -19.03
CA VAL A 282 -3.31 -0.81 -19.24
C VAL A 282 -4.11 0.11 -18.33
N SER A 283 -5.27 -0.34 -17.83
CA SER A 283 -6.09 0.45 -16.92
C SER A 283 -5.65 0.34 -15.47
N GLU A 284 -4.76 -0.59 -15.12
CA GLU A 284 -4.33 -0.82 -13.73
C GLU A 284 -3.48 0.33 -13.19
N ALA A 285 -3.45 0.46 -11.86
CA ALA A 285 -2.57 1.42 -11.19
C ALA A 285 -1.11 1.20 -11.62
N ARG A 286 -0.44 2.28 -12.04
CA ARG A 286 0.93 2.21 -12.60
C ARG A 286 1.95 1.50 -11.69
N SER A 287 1.93 1.82 -10.39
CA SER A 287 2.89 1.32 -9.40
C SER A 287 2.41 1.61 -7.97
N SER A 288 3.05 0.97 -6.98
CA SER A 288 2.79 1.26 -5.57
C SER A 288 3.11 2.71 -5.21
N GLY A 289 4.21 3.27 -5.70
CA GLY A 289 4.61 4.65 -5.43
C GLY A 289 3.68 5.68 -6.04
N VAL A 290 3.17 5.45 -7.26
CA VAL A 290 2.14 6.32 -7.85
C VAL A 290 0.83 6.19 -7.07
N HIS A 291 0.42 4.99 -6.67
CA HIS A 291 -0.80 4.78 -5.91
C HIS A 291 -0.74 5.44 -4.52
N GLU A 292 0.38 5.30 -3.82
CA GLU A 292 0.68 5.97 -2.54
C GLU A 292 0.82 7.48 -2.68
N SER A 293 1.30 7.97 -3.82
CA SER A 293 1.35 9.41 -4.05
C SER A 293 -0.04 10.04 -4.04
N GLN A 294 -1.08 9.30 -4.44
CA GLN A 294 -2.46 9.82 -4.45
C GLN A 294 -3.07 9.83 -3.05
N SER A 295 -2.83 8.79 -2.23
CA SER A 295 -3.23 8.80 -0.81
C SER A 295 -2.53 9.91 -0.04
N LEU A 296 -1.22 10.04 -0.17
CA LEU A 296 -0.44 11.08 0.51
C LEU A 296 -0.70 12.49 -0.04
N LEU A 297 -1.09 12.63 -1.31
CA LEU A 297 -1.55 13.92 -1.84
C LEU A 297 -2.80 14.38 -1.09
N MET A 298 -3.77 13.49 -0.86
CA MET A 298 -4.98 13.84 -0.12
C MET A 298 -4.73 14.00 1.38
N GLU A 299 -4.00 13.08 1.99
CA GLU A 299 -3.74 13.08 3.43
C GLU A 299 -2.75 14.19 3.83
N MET A 300 -1.53 14.15 3.29
CA MET A 300 -0.44 15.02 3.75
C MET A 300 -0.50 16.39 3.10
N GLN A 301 -0.66 16.46 1.78
CA GLN A 301 -0.57 17.74 1.06
C GLN A 301 -1.86 18.56 1.16
N ALA A 302 -3.03 17.92 1.06
CA ALA A 302 -4.31 18.60 1.18
C ALA A 302 -4.79 18.65 2.65
N ALA A 303 -5.05 17.51 3.28
CA ALA A 303 -5.80 17.47 4.53
C ALA A 303 -5.05 17.95 5.77
N ARG A 304 -3.72 17.88 5.78
CA ARG A 304 -2.89 18.48 6.84
C ARG A 304 -2.51 19.94 6.60
N SER A 305 -3.07 20.58 5.56
CA SER A 305 -2.93 22.04 5.36
C SER A 305 -3.79 22.86 6.34
N GLN A 306 -3.35 24.09 6.62
CA GLN A 306 -4.11 25.02 7.45
C GLN A 306 -5.47 25.35 6.83
N GLU A 307 -5.52 25.48 5.51
CA GLU A 307 -6.72 25.78 4.73
C GLU A 307 -7.75 24.67 4.87
N PHE A 308 -7.34 23.42 4.67
CA PHE A 308 -8.24 22.28 4.77
C PHE A 308 -8.73 22.06 6.20
N LEU A 309 -7.86 22.15 7.21
CA LEU A 309 -8.27 21.98 8.61
C LEU A 309 -9.16 23.12 9.10
N SER A 310 -9.01 24.32 8.53
CA SER A 310 -9.95 25.43 8.78
C SER A 310 -11.31 25.19 8.14
N HIS A 311 -11.36 24.54 6.97
CA HIS A 311 -12.61 24.10 6.33
C HIS A 311 -13.27 22.94 7.09
N LEU A 312 -12.48 22.00 7.61
CA LEU A 312 -12.95 20.81 8.32
C LEU A 312 -13.42 21.11 9.75
N ALA A 313 -12.81 22.10 10.42
CA ALA A 313 -13.16 22.51 11.77
C ALA A 313 -14.67 22.68 12.04
N PRO A 314 -15.44 23.44 11.23
CA PRO A 314 -16.90 23.55 11.42
C PRO A 314 -17.66 22.24 11.16
N LEU A 315 -17.17 21.34 10.29
CA LEU A 315 -17.78 20.01 10.09
C LEU A 315 -17.57 19.15 11.34
N ALA A 316 -16.35 19.13 11.86
CA ALA A 316 -16.00 18.39 13.07
C ALA A 316 -16.81 18.89 14.28
N ARG A 317 -16.91 20.21 14.48
CA ARG A 317 -17.73 20.78 15.57
C ARG A 317 -19.19 20.34 15.49
N ARG A 318 -19.79 20.36 14.29
CA ARG A 318 -21.17 19.91 14.10
C ARG A 318 -21.34 18.42 14.41
N ALA A 319 -20.42 17.58 13.92
CA ALA A 319 -20.47 16.13 14.15
C ALA A 319 -20.43 15.78 15.64
N PHE A 320 -19.61 16.49 16.43
CA PHE A 320 -19.45 16.24 17.87
C PHE A 320 -20.30 17.15 18.77
N GLY A 321 -21.18 17.98 18.22
CA GLY A 321 -22.05 18.87 19.00
C GLY A 321 -21.31 19.95 19.79
N ILE A 322 -20.17 20.42 19.29
CA ILE A 322 -19.31 21.43 19.93
C ILE A 322 -19.77 22.84 19.55
N ALA A 323 -19.65 23.77 20.50
CA ALA A 323 -19.97 25.19 20.27
C ALA A 323 -19.11 25.80 19.15
N ASP A 324 -19.71 26.64 18.32
CA ASP A 324 -19.08 27.20 17.12
C ASP A 324 -17.80 28.02 17.38
N ASP A 325 -17.69 28.60 18.58
CA ASP A 325 -16.60 29.47 19.03
C ASP A 325 -15.60 28.77 19.97
N ASP A 326 -15.68 27.44 20.14
CA ASP A 326 -14.73 26.71 20.97
C ASP A 326 -13.30 26.78 20.38
N PRO A 327 -12.33 27.39 21.09
CA PRO A 327 -10.98 27.58 20.58
C PRO A 327 -10.20 26.26 20.40
N ALA A 328 -10.55 25.20 21.15
CA ALA A 328 -9.93 23.89 20.97
C ALA A 328 -10.27 23.28 19.62
N TRP A 329 -11.44 23.59 19.08
CA TRP A 329 -11.90 23.09 17.78
C TRP A 329 -11.67 24.11 16.65
N SER A 330 -10.74 25.03 16.84
CA SER A 330 -10.29 25.94 15.78
C SER A 330 -9.43 25.22 14.74
N GLY A 331 -9.46 25.68 13.49
CA GLY A 331 -8.64 25.11 12.42
C GLY A 331 -7.14 25.16 12.74
N THR A 332 -6.67 26.20 13.43
CA THR A 332 -5.27 26.31 13.87
C THR A 332 -4.91 25.28 14.93
N ASN A 333 -5.78 25.02 15.92
CA ASN A 333 -5.49 23.98 16.92
C ASN A 333 -5.52 22.58 16.29
N LEU A 334 -6.47 22.31 15.38
CA LEU A 334 -6.50 21.06 14.61
C LEU A 334 -5.25 20.89 13.75
N PHE A 335 -4.78 21.97 13.09
CA PHE A 335 -3.51 21.96 12.36
C PHE A 335 -2.34 21.56 13.25
N HIS A 336 -2.20 22.18 14.42
CA HIS A 336 -1.13 21.81 15.35
C HIS A 336 -1.22 20.36 15.85
N HIS A 337 -2.43 19.81 16.03
CA HIS A 337 -2.61 18.38 16.35
C HIS A 337 -2.19 17.48 15.18
N CYS A 338 -2.58 17.84 13.95
CA CYS A 338 -2.31 17.02 12.76
C CYS A 338 -0.87 17.13 12.26
N THR A 339 -0.11 18.17 12.62
CA THR A 339 1.28 18.35 12.16
C THR A 339 2.29 18.27 13.30
N ARG A 340 1.91 17.64 14.42
CA ARG A 340 2.82 17.41 15.54
C ARG A 340 3.91 16.44 15.12
N VAL A 341 5.15 16.79 15.40
CA VAL A 341 6.32 15.96 15.08
C VAL A 341 6.87 15.35 16.37
N GLU A 342 7.11 14.04 16.35
CA GLU A 342 7.66 13.30 17.48
C GLU A 342 8.47 12.09 16.99
N ARG A 343 9.63 11.88 17.61
CA ARG A 343 10.44 10.68 17.36
C ARG A 343 9.74 9.47 17.93
N GLY A 344 9.37 8.53 17.07
CA GLY A 344 8.73 7.26 17.43
C GLY A 344 9.52 6.05 16.96
N LEU A 345 9.19 4.88 17.52
CA LEU A 345 9.77 3.61 17.08
C LEU A 345 8.91 2.90 16.03
N ILE A 346 7.64 3.28 15.91
CA ILE A 346 6.63 2.57 15.14
C ILE A 346 6.34 3.33 13.84
N ARG A 347 6.76 2.75 12.71
CA ARG A 347 6.62 3.35 11.37
C ARG A 347 5.19 3.80 11.05
N VAL A 348 4.19 2.99 11.38
CA VAL A 348 2.79 3.27 11.01
C VAL A 348 2.17 4.42 11.80
N ASP A 349 2.82 4.82 12.90
CA ASP A 349 2.39 5.94 13.75
C ASP A 349 3.30 7.18 13.56
N ALA A 350 4.28 7.10 12.66
CA ALA A 350 5.26 8.17 12.45
C ALA A 350 4.67 9.35 11.69
N ASP A 351 5.09 10.57 12.05
CA ASP A 351 4.69 11.81 11.39
C ASP A 351 5.36 11.99 10.02
N GLU A 352 4.91 12.99 9.25
CA GLU A 352 5.39 13.27 7.89
C GLU A 352 6.92 13.46 7.80
N THR A 353 7.55 13.98 8.85
CA THR A 353 8.99 14.29 8.84
C THR A 353 9.86 13.12 9.31
N THR A 354 9.32 12.25 10.16
CA THR A 354 10.03 11.07 10.70
C THR A 354 9.77 9.79 9.90
N TYR A 355 8.60 9.67 9.26
CA TYR A 355 8.21 8.51 8.45
C TYR A 355 9.24 8.12 7.37
N PRO A 356 9.82 9.06 6.58
CA PRO A 356 10.80 8.69 5.56
C PRO A 356 12.03 7.98 6.12
N LEU A 357 12.47 8.31 7.34
CA LEU A 357 13.63 7.68 7.98
C LEU A 357 13.37 6.19 8.31
N HIS A 358 12.12 5.86 8.68
CA HIS A 358 11.70 4.47 8.86
C HIS A 358 11.69 3.68 7.53
N VAL A 359 11.41 4.33 6.40
CA VAL A 359 11.47 3.70 5.07
C VAL A 359 12.92 3.50 4.65
N ILE A 360 13.76 4.52 4.83
CA ILE A 360 15.19 4.49 4.47
C ILE A 360 15.91 3.34 5.18
N LEU A 361 15.70 3.16 6.49
CA LEU A 361 16.39 2.09 7.22
C LEU A 361 16.01 0.70 6.70
N ARG A 362 14.74 0.49 6.33
CA ARG A 362 14.22 -0.80 5.81
C ARG A 362 14.78 -1.07 4.43
N TYR A 363 14.74 -0.07 3.55
CA TYR A 363 15.33 -0.15 2.22
C TYR A 363 16.82 -0.54 2.28
N GLU A 364 17.61 0.12 3.15
CA GLU A 364 19.04 -0.18 3.29
C GLU A 364 19.30 -1.60 3.81
N ILE A 365 18.48 -2.07 4.74
CA ILE A 365 18.54 -3.44 5.27
C ILE A 365 18.15 -4.46 4.21
N GLU A 366 17.01 -4.27 3.55
CA GLU A 366 16.52 -5.17 2.49
C GLU A 366 17.54 -5.29 1.36
N LYS A 367 18.08 -4.17 0.89
CA LYS A 367 19.11 -4.15 -0.14
C LYS A 367 20.34 -4.94 0.31
N ALA A 368 20.83 -4.73 1.53
CA ALA A 368 21.99 -5.45 2.05
C ALA A 368 21.74 -6.97 2.16
N LEU A 369 20.54 -7.36 2.60
CA LEU A 369 20.13 -8.76 2.67
C LEU A 369 20.05 -9.39 1.28
N ILE A 370 19.39 -8.74 0.31
CA ILE A 370 19.22 -9.31 -1.04
C ILE A 370 20.55 -9.37 -1.80
N GLU A 371 21.42 -8.37 -1.64
CA GLU A 371 22.74 -8.33 -2.28
C GLU A 371 23.80 -9.22 -1.59
N GLY A 372 23.49 -9.79 -0.42
CA GLY A 372 24.40 -10.68 0.30
C GLY A 372 25.53 -9.97 1.06
N SER A 373 25.37 -8.66 1.33
CA SER A 373 26.31 -7.89 2.17
C SER A 373 25.94 -7.90 3.66
N ALA A 374 24.76 -8.43 4.00
CA ALA A 374 24.32 -8.72 5.37
C ALA A 374 23.54 -10.04 5.41
N GLU A 375 23.48 -10.65 6.59
CA GLU A 375 22.69 -11.86 6.86
C GLU A 375 21.58 -11.57 7.88
N VAL A 376 20.58 -12.46 7.94
CA VAL A 376 19.45 -12.32 8.87
C VAL A 376 19.92 -12.23 10.33
N ASN A 377 21.05 -12.85 10.67
CA ASN A 377 21.61 -12.79 12.02
C ASN A 377 22.06 -11.37 12.42
N ASP A 378 22.39 -10.51 11.45
CA ASP A 378 22.87 -9.15 11.68
C ASP A 378 21.71 -8.15 11.88
N LEU A 379 20.47 -8.57 11.57
CA LEU A 379 19.29 -7.70 11.55
C LEU A 379 19.06 -6.91 12.85
N PRO A 380 19.08 -7.53 14.06
CA PRO A 380 18.81 -6.78 15.29
C PRO A 380 19.80 -5.62 15.51
N ASP A 381 21.08 -5.87 15.24
CA ASP A 381 22.14 -4.87 15.44
C ASP A 381 22.06 -3.77 14.37
N MET A 382 21.90 -4.15 13.09
CA MET A 382 21.71 -3.19 12.00
C MET A 382 20.47 -2.32 12.20
N TRP A 383 19.38 -2.91 12.67
CA TRP A 383 18.14 -2.18 12.97
C TRP A 383 18.36 -1.15 14.07
N ASN A 384 18.96 -1.57 15.19
CA ASN A 384 19.22 -0.69 16.33
C ASN A 384 20.17 0.46 15.96
N GLU A 385 21.26 0.16 15.23
CA GLU A 385 22.21 1.18 14.78
C GLU A 385 21.52 2.23 13.92
N LYS A 386 20.73 1.81 12.92
CA LYS A 386 20.03 2.73 12.02
C LYS A 386 18.92 3.51 12.71
N MET A 387 18.16 2.87 13.62
CA MET A 387 17.17 3.56 14.44
C MET A 387 17.83 4.68 15.24
N MET A 388 18.89 4.39 16.00
CA MET A 388 19.61 5.40 16.81
C MET A 388 20.27 6.50 15.96
N ALA A 389 20.74 6.17 14.76
CA ALA A 389 21.38 7.14 13.89
C ALA A 389 20.38 8.13 13.27
N TYR A 390 19.13 7.71 13.06
CA TYR A 390 18.14 8.49 12.29
C TYR A 390 17.06 9.13 13.17
N LEU A 391 16.56 8.40 14.16
CA LEU A 391 15.40 8.75 14.98
C LEU A 391 15.82 8.84 16.45
#